data_AF-A0AAV7JKL2-F1
#
_entry.id   AF-A0AAV7JKL2-F1
#
_cell.length_a   1.000
_cell.length_b   1.000
_cell.length_c   1.000
_cell.angle_alpha   90.00
_cell.angle_beta   90.00
_cell.angle_gamma   90.00
#
_symmetry.space_group_name_H-M   'P 1'
#
loop_
_entity.id
_entity.type
_entity.pdbx_description
1 polymer ?
#
loop_
_entity_poly.entity_id
_entity_poly.type
_entity_poly.pdbx_seq_one_letter_code
_entity_poly.pdbx_strand_id
1 'polypeptide(L)'
;MLREFCVNQETMRKLVVGDLEMKSYKRKNVHHLNDSIRRKRLERCIQLKARFAPGTEDQILFSDEKLFTVEEASNRQNDRILASRNQDIPDSIKNIDRVQKFLSLMV
;
A
#
# COMPACT_ATOMS: atom_id res chain seq x y z
N MET A 1 12.57 10.41 -13.91
CA MET A 1 12.52 11.90 -13.85
C MET A 1 13.87 12.59 -14.10
N LEU A 2 14.85 12.64 -13.19
CA LEU A 2 16.12 13.40 -13.45
C LEU A 2 16.85 12.94 -14.72
N ARG A 3 16.96 11.62 -14.90
CA ARG A 3 17.58 10.99 -16.08
C ARG A 3 16.73 11.13 -17.35
N GLU A 4 15.41 11.25 -17.23
CA GLU A 4 14.50 11.37 -18.38
C GLU A 4 14.57 12.77 -19.01
N PHE A 5 14.71 13.80 -18.18
CA PHE A 5 14.75 15.19 -18.62
C PHE A 5 16.18 15.75 -18.70
N CYS A 6 17.20 14.94 -18.41
CA CYS A 6 18.62 15.34 -18.42
C CYS A 6 18.92 16.61 -17.60
N VAL A 7 18.26 16.78 -16.45
CA VAL A 7 18.44 17.95 -15.57
C VAL A 7 18.99 17.57 -14.21
N ASN A 8 19.74 18.51 -13.63
CA ASN A 8 20.27 18.38 -12.28
C ASN A 8 19.13 18.35 -11.23
N GLN A 9 19.39 17.67 -10.11
CA GLN A 9 18.45 17.51 -9.00
C GLN A 9 17.97 18.84 -8.44
N GLU A 10 18.87 19.83 -8.30
CA GLU A 10 18.51 21.15 -7.78
C GLU A 10 17.55 21.90 -8.69
N THR A 11 17.82 21.89 -10.00
CA THR A 11 16.97 22.52 -11.01
C THR A 11 15.57 21.89 -10.98
N MET A 12 15.52 20.56 -10.96
CA MET A 12 14.25 19.84 -10.87
C MET A 12 13.50 20.09 -9.56
N ARG A 13 14.21 20.21 -8.44
CA ARG A 13 13.60 20.55 -7.16
C ARG A 13 13.03 21.98 -7.17
N LYS A 14 13.77 22.96 -7.71
CA LYS A 14 13.31 24.35 -7.84
C LYS A 14 12.07 24.43 -8.73
N LEU A 15 12.06 23.72 -9.85
CA LEU A 15 10.93 23.68 -10.75
C LEU A 15 9.70 23.05 -10.06
N VAL A 16 9.85 21.90 -9.41
CA VAL A 16 8.71 21.21 -8.77
C VAL A 16 8.17 21.97 -7.57
N VAL A 17 9.04 22.49 -6.69
CA VAL A 17 8.62 23.10 -5.42
C VAL A 17 8.35 24.59 -5.54
N GLY A 18 9.16 25.29 -6.34
CA GLY A 18 9.06 26.73 -6.57
C GLY A 18 8.09 27.06 -7.69
N ASP A 19 8.41 26.65 -8.92
CA ASP A 19 7.65 27.09 -10.10
C ASP A 19 6.28 26.42 -10.20
N LEU A 20 6.19 25.11 -9.88
CA LEU A 20 4.95 24.34 -9.93
C LEU A 20 4.21 24.26 -8.59
N GLU A 21 4.83 24.71 -7.49
CA GLU A 21 4.28 24.65 -6.13
C GLU A 21 3.77 23.25 -5.71
N MET A 22 4.39 22.18 -6.24
CA MET A 22 4.00 20.81 -5.99
C MET A 22 4.81 20.16 -4.87
N LYS A 23 4.18 19.18 -4.22
CA LYS A 23 4.75 18.34 -3.16
C LYS A 23 4.70 16.88 -3.54
N SER A 24 5.64 16.12 -2.99
CA SER A 24 5.75 14.68 -3.22
C SER A 24 5.00 13.89 -2.15
N TYR A 25 3.96 13.17 -2.56
CA TYR A 25 3.11 12.33 -1.72
C TYR A 25 3.38 10.84 -1.96
N LYS A 26 3.35 10.05 -0.88
CA LYS A 26 3.51 8.60 -0.94
C LYS A 26 2.17 7.93 -1.25
N ARG A 27 2.17 6.97 -2.18
CA ARG A 27 1.03 6.09 -2.40
C ARG A 27 0.76 5.22 -1.16
N LYS A 28 -0.51 5.03 -0.84
CA LYS A 28 -0.96 4.19 0.28
C LYS A 28 -1.28 2.80 -0.25
N ASN A 29 -0.71 1.78 0.37
CA ASN A 29 -1.15 0.41 0.11
C ASN A 29 -2.45 0.18 0.88
N VAL A 30 -3.52 -0.15 0.17
CA VAL A 30 -4.81 -0.50 0.77
C VAL A 30 -5.22 -1.88 0.30
N HIS A 31 -6.01 -2.58 1.12
CA HIS A 31 -6.64 -3.81 0.69
C HIS A 31 -7.86 -3.48 -0.15
N HIS A 32 -7.97 -4.09 -1.32
CA HIS A 32 -9.16 -4.00 -2.13
C HIS A 32 -10.33 -4.70 -1.39
N LEU A 33 -11.33 -3.93 -0.97
CA LEU A 33 -12.50 -4.43 -0.24
C LEU A 33 -13.75 -4.26 -1.09
N ASN A 34 -14.16 -5.34 -1.76
CA ASN A 34 -15.51 -5.42 -2.32
C ASN A 34 -16.55 -5.68 -1.21
N ASP A 35 -17.82 -5.46 -1.49
CA ASP A 35 -18.89 -5.61 -0.49
C ASP A 35 -19.01 -7.04 0.04
N SER A 36 -18.68 -8.03 -0.79
CA SER A 36 -18.67 -9.43 -0.37
C SER A 36 -17.58 -9.74 0.65
N ILE A 37 -16.37 -9.22 0.45
CA ILE A 37 -15.24 -9.32 1.36
C ILE A 37 -15.56 -8.56 2.65
N ARG A 38 -16.15 -7.37 2.57
CA ARG A 38 -16.58 -6.61 3.77
C ARG A 38 -17.53 -7.43 4.64
N ARG A 39 -18.55 -8.04 4.05
CA ARG A 39 -19.51 -8.90 4.75
C ARG A 39 -18.82 -10.11 5.39
N LYS A 40 -17.98 -10.82 4.63
CA LYS A 40 -17.22 -11.98 5.15
C LYS A 40 -16.28 -11.58 6.29
N ARG A 41 -15.63 -10.42 6.20
CA ARG A 41 -14.79 -9.89 7.29
C ARG A 41 -15.60 -9.59 8.53
N LEU A 42 -16.76 -8.94 8.39
CA LEU A 42 -17.63 -8.63 9.51
C LEU A 42 -18.09 -9.90 10.24
N GLU A 43 -18.59 -10.89 9.49
CA GLU A 43 -19.03 -12.17 10.02
C GLU A 43 -17.90 -12.89 10.78
N ARG A 44 -16.71 -13.00 10.16
CA ARG A 44 -15.54 -13.62 10.79
C ARG A 44 -15.07 -12.86 12.03
N CYS A 45 -15.11 -11.53 12.02
CA CYS A 45 -14.74 -10.73 13.19
C CYS A 45 -15.70 -10.95 14.35
N ILE A 46 -17.00 -11.09 14.10
CA ILE A 46 -17.99 -11.42 15.14
C ILE A 46 -17.69 -12.80 15.73
N GLN A 47 -17.45 -13.80 14.88
CA GLN A 47 -17.11 -15.17 15.32
C GLN A 47 -15.81 -15.22 16.11
N LEU A 48 -14.75 -14.54 15.63
CA LEU A 48 -13.47 -14.44 16.33
C LEU A 48 -13.65 -13.77 17.69
N LYS A 49 -14.38 -12.66 17.76
CA LYS A 49 -14.66 -11.97 19.03
C LYS A 49 -15.38 -12.86 20.03
N ALA A 50 -16.33 -13.69 19.58
CA ALA A 50 -17.01 -14.66 20.45
C ALA A 50 -16.07 -15.78 20.93
N ARG A 51 -15.10 -16.19 20.09
CA ARG A 51 -14.08 -17.19 20.43
C ARG A 51 -13.02 -16.69 21.43
N PHE A 52 -12.73 -15.39 21.42
CA PHE A 52 -11.83 -14.73 22.38
C PHE A 52 -12.59 -14.36 23.66
N ALA A 53 -13.13 -15.37 24.34
CA ALA A 53 -13.61 -15.18 25.71
C ALA A 53 -12.40 -15.04 26.65
N PRO A 54 -12.51 -14.31 27.78
CA PRO A 54 -11.41 -14.20 28.73
C PRO A 54 -10.92 -15.59 29.17
N GLY A 55 -9.61 -15.86 28.99
CA GLY A 55 -9.00 -17.15 29.35
C GLY A 55 -8.94 -18.19 28.22
N THR A 56 -9.38 -17.85 26.99
CA THR A 56 -9.21 -18.72 25.81
C THR A 56 -8.10 -18.24 24.88
N GLU A 57 -7.35 -17.20 25.25
CA GLU A 57 -6.31 -16.60 24.39
C GLU A 57 -5.21 -17.62 24.02
N ASP A 58 -4.79 -18.42 25.00
CA ASP A 58 -3.71 -19.42 24.82
C ASP A 58 -4.15 -20.68 24.05
N GLN A 59 -5.44 -20.82 23.76
CA GLN A 59 -5.99 -21.98 23.03
C GLN A 59 -5.92 -21.80 21.51
N ILE A 60 -5.51 -20.62 21.02
CA ILE A 60 -5.50 -20.31 19.60
C ILE A 60 -4.06 -20.19 19.11
N LEU A 61 -3.60 -21.20 18.36
CA LEU A 61 -2.34 -21.13 17.63
C LEU A 61 -2.57 -20.50 16.25
N PHE A 62 -1.97 -19.32 16.02
CA PHE A 62 -1.92 -18.71 14.70
C PHE A 62 -0.70 -19.20 13.92
N SER A 63 -0.90 -19.63 12.68
CA SER A 63 0.16 -19.95 11.73
C SER A 63 -0.07 -19.19 10.43
N ASP A 64 1.01 -18.79 9.76
CA ASP A 64 0.96 -18.14 8.45
C ASP A 64 2.25 -18.45 7.70
N GLU A 65 2.15 -18.50 6.37
CA GLU A 65 3.31 -18.65 5.49
C GLU A 65 3.81 -17.28 5.05
N LYS A 66 5.13 -17.09 5.11
CA LYS A 66 5.76 -15.85 4.66
C LYS A 66 6.73 -16.11 3.52
N LEU A 67 6.46 -15.46 2.38
CA LEU A 67 7.38 -15.46 1.26
C LEU A 67 8.50 -14.43 1.51
N PHE A 68 9.75 -14.90 1.51
CA PHE A 68 10.96 -14.07 1.59
C PHE A 68 11.58 -13.99 0.21
N THR A 69 11.61 -12.79 -0.39
CA THR A 69 12.22 -12.56 -1.70
C THR A 69 13.66 -12.04 -1.55
N VAL A 70 14.58 -12.57 -2.35
CA VAL A 70 16.00 -12.14 -2.41
C VAL A 70 16.22 -11.00 -3.44
N GLU A 71 15.17 -10.60 -4.16
CA GLU A 71 15.26 -9.63 -5.26
C GLU A 71 15.73 -8.22 -4.85
N GLU A 72 16.32 -7.53 -5.83
CA GLU A 72 16.92 -6.20 -5.70
C GLU A 72 15.91 -5.12 -5.31
N ALA A 73 16.36 -4.12 -4.54
CA ALA A 73 15.50 -3.09 -3.97
C ALA A 73 14.84 -2.23 -5.07
N SER A 74 13.54 -2.44 -5.31
CA SER A 74 12.73 -1.48 -6.05
C SER A 74 12.80 -0.11 -5.37
N ASN A 75 13.24 0.91 -6.12
CA ASN A 75 13.37 2.26 -5.61
C ASN A 75 11.99 2.88 -5.37
N ARG A 76 11.49 2.72 -4.14
CA ARG A 76 10.22 3.28 -3.63
C ARG A 76 10.06 4.78 -3.86
N GLN A 77 11.13 5.51 -4.17
CA GLN A 77 11.07 6.94 -4.43
C GLN A 77 10.47 7.25 -5.80
N ASN A 78 10.50 6.31 -6.75
CA ASN A 78 9.90 6.45 -8.07
C ASN A 78 8.36 6.31 -8.05
N ASP A 79 7.78 5.70 -7.01
CA ASP A 79 6.33 5.48 -6.90
C ASP A 79 5.56 6.68 -6.28
N ARG A 80 6.24 7.80 -6.04
CA ARG A 80 5.65 8.98 -5.41
C ARG A 80 4.87 9.84 -6.41
N ILE A 81 3.80 10.46 -5.94
CA ILE A 81 2.92 11.33 -6.74
C ILE A 81 3.30 12.79 -6.46
N LEU A 82 3.42 13.60 -7.51
CA LEU A 82 3.53 15.05 -7.38
C LEU A 82 2.14 15.68 -7.46
N ALA A 83 1.79 16.51 -6.48
CA ALA A 83 0.55 17.29 -6.49
C ALA A 83 0.71 18.53 -5.60
N SER A 84 -0.08 19.58 -5.85
CA SER A 84 -0.05 20.80 -5.03
C SER A 84 -0.64 20.55 -3.63
N ARG A 85 -1.78 19.85 -3.55
CA ARG A 85 -2.37 19.40 -2.28
C ARG A 85 -2.71 17.92 -2.32
N ASN A 86 -2.73 17.30 -1.13
CA ASN A 86 -3.06 15.88 -0.95
C ASN A 86 -4.54 15.56 -1.23
N GLN A 87 -5.41 16.58 -1.20
CA GLN A 87 -6.84 16.46 -1.46
C GLN A 87 -7.13 16.41 -2.97
N ASP A 88 -6.25 16.99 -3.78
CA ASP A 88 -6.40 17.06 -5.23
C ASP A 88 -6.06 15.73 -5.91
N ILE A 89 -5.49 14.78 -5.15
CA ILE A 89 -5.10 13.46 -5.64
C ILE A 89 -6.30 12.52 -5.52
N PRO A 90 -6.83 11.99 -6.64
CA PRO A 90 -7.89 11.00 -6.61
C PRO A 90 -7.45 9.77 -5.81
N ASP A 91 -8.37 9.20 -5.03
CA ASP A 91 -8.09 8.01 -4.24
C ASP A 91 -7.63 6.82 -5.09
N SER A 92 -8.10 6.72 -6.34
CA SER A 92 -7.66 5.69 -7.30
C SER A 92 -6.18 5.75 -7.65
N ILE A 93 -5.57 6.94 -7.60
CA ILE A 93 -4.14 7.15 -7.89
C ILE A 93 -3.33 7.06 -6.60
N LYS A 94 -3.90 7.59 -5.52
CA LYS A 94 -3.29 7.62 -4.19
C LYS A 94 -3.17 6.25 -3.56
N ASN A 95 -4.12 5.37 -3.85
CA ASN A 95 -4.20 4.05 -3.26
C ASN A 95 -3.73 2.98 -4.25
N ILE A 96 -2.84 2.11 -3.79
CA ILE A 96 -2.45 0.90 -4.51
C ILE A 96 -3.20 -0.24 -3.85
N ASP A 97 -4.12 -0.83 -4.61
CA ASP A 97 -4.87 -2.01 -4.19
C ASP A 97 -3.94 -3.23 -4.17
N ARG A 98 -3.72 -3.76 -2.96
CA ARG A 98 -3.10 -5.07 -2.79
C ARG A 98 -4.15 -6.14 -3.03
N VAL A 99 -4.12 -6.71 -4.23
CA VAL A 99 -4.87 -7.92 -4.57
C VAL A 99 -4.01 -9.14 -4.24
N GLN A 100 -4.60 -10.10 -3.52
CA GLN A 100 -3.95 -11.40 -3.30
C GLN A 100 -3.91 -12.13 -4.66
N LYS A 101 -2.74 -12.19 -5.30
CA LYS A 101 -2.54 -13.03 -6.48
C LYS A 101 -2.53 -14.49 -6.02
N PHE A 102 -3.55 -15.25 -6.39
CA PHE A 102 -3.66 -16.68 -6.04
C PHE A 102 -2.75 -17.59 -6.87
N LEU A 103 -1.97 -17.07 -7.82
CA LEU A 103 -1.23 -17.86 -8.82
C LEU A 103 0.29 -17.81 -8.63
N SER A 104 0.77 -18.33 -7.49
CA SER A 104 2.17 -18.77 -7.39
C SER A 104 2.27 -19.92 -6.38
N LEU A 105 1.53 -21.00 -6.66
CA LEU A 105 1.90 -22.32 -6.16
C LEU A 105 3.01 -22.82 -7.09
N MET A 106 4.26 -22.74 -6.65
CA MET A 106 5.33 -23.55 -7.23
C MET A 106 5.13 -24.99 -6.71
N VAL A 107 5.09 -25.93 -7.65
CA VAL A 107 5.14 -27.39 -7.41
C VAL A 107 6.44 -27.76 -6.71
#